data_AF-A0A947AEB4-F1
#
_entry.id   AF-A0A947AEB4-F1
#
_cell.length_a   1.000
_cell.length_b   1.000
_cell.length_c   1.000
_cell.angle_alpha   90.00
_cell.angle_beta   90.00
_cell.angle_gamma   90.00
#
_symmetry.space_group_name_H-M   'P 1'
#
loop_
_entity.id
_entity.type
_entity.pdbx_description
1 polymer ?
#
loop_
_entity_poly.entity_id
_entity_poly.type
_entity_poly.pdbx_seq_one_letter_code
_entity_poly.pdbx_strand_id
1 'polypeptide(L)'
;YELHDFFLYHFIKYGAKPKKIRFLASMAFDGKYDEKTITKWLKLFLRRFFTQQFKRSCMPDGPKVGTISLSPRADWKMASDADVEIWLKELS
;
A
#
# COMPACT_ATOMS: atom_id res chain seq x y z
N TYR A 1 -12.58 -0.22 -3.04
CA TYR A 1 -11.57 0.78 -3.43
C TYR A 1 -11.09 1.58 -2.23
N GLU A 2 -11.98 2.10 -1.38
CA GLU A 2 -11.61 2.90 -0.18
C GLU A 2 -10.53 2.29 0.74
N LEU A 3 -10.56 0.98 1.01
CA LEU A 3 -9.51 0.31 1.82
C LEU A 3 -8.14 0.37 1.13
N HIS A 4 -8.10 0.11 -0.18
CA HIS A 4 -6.84 0.15 -0.92
C HIS A 4 -6.25 1.56 -0.97
N ASP A 5 -7.09 2.58 -1.15
CA ASP A 5 -6.66 3.96 -1.16
C ASP A 5 -6.15 4.39 0.22
N PHE A 6 -6.83 3.95 1.30
CA PHE A 6 -6.39 4.15 2.67
C PHE A 6 -5.03 3.50 2.93
N PHE A 7 -4.83 2.25 2.50
CA PHE A 7 -3.56 1.55 2.64
C PHE A 7 -2.45 2.25 1.85
N LEU A 8 -2.71 2.60 0.59
CA LEU A 8 -1.77 3.28 -0.28
C LEU A 8 -1.28 4.60 0.31
N TYR A 9 -2.22 5.41 0.82
CA TYR A 9 -1.90 6.70 1.43
C TYR A 9 -1.00 6.53 2.65
N HIS A 10 -1.34 5.63 3.58
CA HIS A 10 -0.54 5.45 4.79
C HIS A 10 0.81 4.76 4.53
N PHE A 11 0.84 3.85 3.55
CA PHE A 11 2.05 3.17 3.13
C PHE A 11 3.05 4.13 2.51
N ILE A 12 2.62 4.98 1.57
CA ILE A 12 3.52 5.89 0.84
C ILE A 12 3.84 7.15 1.66
N LYS A 13 2.82 7.81 2.22
CA LYS A 13 3.01 9.10 2.88
C LYS A 13 3.79 8.96 4.19
N TYR A 14 3.57 7.89 4.94
CA TYR A 14 4.13 7.71 6.27
C TYR A 14 5.08 6.53 6.40
N GLY A 15 5.31 5.74 5.34
CA GLY A 15 6.10 4.51 5.44
C GLY A 15 5.53 3.54 6.48
N ALA A 16 4.21 3.58 6.73
CA ALA A 16 3.62 2.88 7.85
C ALA A 16 3.73 1.36 7.68
N LYS A 17 4.16 0.67 8.75
CA LYS A 17 4.22 -0.79 8.80
C LYS A 17 2.83 -1.43 8.71
N PRO A 18 2.70 -2.67 8.21
CA PRO A 18 1.41 -3.34 8.04
C PRO A 18 0.58 -3.43 9.32
N LYS A 19 1.21 -3.71 10.47
CA LYS A 19 0.51 -3.71 11.76
C LYS A 19 -0.13 -2.36 12.08
N LYS A 20 0.60 -1.27 11.83
CA LYS A 20 0.11 0.10 12.05
C LYS A 20 -1.03 0.43 11.08
N ILE A 21 -0.89 0.07 9.81
CA ILE A 21 -1.94 0.29 8.80
C ILE A 21 -3.21 -0.49 9.19
N ARG A 22 -3.09 -1.76 9.60
CA ARG A 22 -4.22 -2.56 10.07
C ARG A 22 -4.92 -1.91 11.24
N PHE A 23 -4.16 -1.50 12.27
CA PHE A 23 -4.71 -0.83 13.45
C PHE A 23 -5.47 0.46 13.09
N LEU A 24 -4.87 1.32 12.27
CA LEU A 24 -5.52 2.55 11.82
C LEU A 24 -6.77 2.28 10.99
N ALA A 25 -6.73 1.28 10.11
CA ALA A 25 -7.89 0.89 9.31
C ALA A 25 -9.02 0.31 10.17
N SER A 26 -8.72 -0.52 11.16
CA SER A 26 -9.73 -1.07 12.08
C SER A 26 -10.45 0.03 12.85
N MET A 27 -9.75 1.10 13.25
CA MET A 27 -10.38 2.26 13.90
C MET A 27 -11.17 3.13 12.90
N ALA A 28 -10.61 3.38 11.71
CA ALA A 28 -11.23 4.26 10.72
C ALA A 28 -12.48 3.66 10.07
N PHE A 29 -12.56 2.33 9.99
CA PHE A 29 -13.66 1.59 9.38
C PHE A 29 -14.44 0.74 10.39
N ASP A 30 -14.39 1.11 11.67
CA ASP A 30 -15.14 0.42 12.71
C ASP A 30 -16.64 0.37 12.37
N GLY A 31 -17.28 -0.77 12.64
CA GLY A 31 -18.66 -1.05 12.26
C GLY A 31 -18.92 -1.23 10.75
N LYS A 32 -17.98 -0.90 9.85
CA LYS A 32 -18.12 -1.09 8.39
C LYS A 32 -17.42 -2.35 7.89
N TYR A 33 -16.23 -2.63 8.41
CA TYR A 33 -15.44 -3.83 8.05
C TYR A 33 -14.88 -4.51 9.28
N ASP A 34 -14.93 -5.84 9.29
CA ASP A 34 -14.27 -6.64 10.32
C ASP A 34 -12.75 -6.69 10.13
N GLU A 35 -12.02 -6.91 11.22
CA GLU A 35 -10.56 -6.95 11.21
C GLU A 35 -10.01 -8.03 10.25
N LYS A 36 -10.73 -9.16 10.07
CA LYS A 36 -10.29 -10.22 9.14
C LYS A 36 -10.39 -9.75 7.70
N THR A 37 -11.46 -9.05 7.33
CA THR A 37 -11.61 -8.43 6.01
C THR A 37 -10.52 -7.40 5.75
N ILE A 38 -10.25 -6.50 6.70
CA ILE A 38 -9.18 -5.51 6.57
C ILE A 38 -7.83 -6.20 6.37
N THR A 39 -7.53 -7.23 7.18
CA THR A 39 -6.29 -8.00 7.07
C THR A 39 -6.15 -8.70 5.72
N LYS A 40 -7.24 -9.31 5.23
CA LYS A 40 -7.28 -10.00 3.93
C LYS A 40 -6.96 -9.03 2.79
N TRP A 41 -7.60 -7.86 2.78
CA TRP A 41 -7.38 -6.86 1.74
C TRP A 41 -6.01 -6.18 1.85
N LEU A 42 -5.49 -5.97 3.06
CA LEU A 42 -4.14 -5.45 3.28
C LEU A 42 -3.07 -6.43 2.77
N LYS A 43 -3.22 -7.74 3.03
CA LYS A 43 -2.35 -8.77 2.47
C LYS A 43 -2.39 -8.77 0.94
N LEU A 44 -3.59 -8.65 0.35
CA LEU A 44 -3.74 -8.57 -1.10
C LEU A 44 -3.12 -7.30 -1.68
N PHE A 45 -3.30 -6.16 -1.01
CA PHE A 45 -2.70 -4.88 -1.37
C PHE A 45 -1.18 -4.99 -1.42
N LEU A 46 -0.53 -5.44 -0.35
CA LEU A 46 0.92 -5.57 -0.29
C LEU A 46 1.45 -6.48 -1.40
N ARG A 47 0.85 -7.67 -1.58
CA ARG A 47 1.24 -8.59 -2.65
C ARG A 47 1.17 -7.94 -4.03
N ARG A 48 0.04 -7.32 -4.38
CA ARG A 48 -0.14 -6.67 -5.68
C ARG A 48 0.75 -5.46 -5.84
N PHE A 49 0.92 -4.68 -4.78
CA PHE A 49 1.70 -3.46 -4.81
C PHE A 49 3.17 -3.74 -5.15
N PHE A 50 3.75 -4.78 -4.54
CA PHE A 50 5.12 -5.23 -4.80
C PHE A 50 5.24 -5.92 -6.17
N THR A 51 4.41 -6.93 -6.45
CA THR A 51 4.51 -7.70 -7.71
C THR A 51 4.24 -6.87 -8.96
N GLN A 52 3.47 -5.78 -8.87
CA GLN A 52 3.18 -4.90 -10.00
C GLN A 52 4.13 -3.71 -10.11
N GLN A 53 5.20 -3.65 -9.30
CA GLN A 53 6.15 -2.53 -9.32
C GLN A 53 6.80 -2.34 -10.70
N PHE A 54 7.08 -3.41 -11.44
CA PHE A 54 7.65 -3.33 -12.80
C PHE A 54 6.81 -2.49 -13.77
N LYS A 55 5.47 -2.48 -13.59
CA LYS A 55 4.57 -1.68 -14.44
C LYS A 55 4.76 -0.18 -14.20
N ARG A 56 5.22 0.21 -13.01
CA ARG A 56 5.43 1.61 -12.63
C ARG A 56 6.73 2.17 -13.19
N SER A 57 7.73 1.32 -13.41
CA SER A 57 9.05 1.72 -13.93
C SER A 57 8.99 2.35 -15.33
N CYS A 58 8.03 1.94 -16.16
CA CYS A 58 7.86 2.44 -17.53
C CYS A 58 6.60 3.31 -17.69
N MET A 59 6.09 3.94 -16.62
CA MET A 59 4.90 4.79 -16.74
C MET A 59 5.19 6.06 -17.55
N PRO A 60 4.27 6.48 -18.44
CA PRO A 60 4.39 7.73 -19.18
C PRO A 60 4.38 8.94 -18.25
N ASP A 61 4.83 10.08 -18.76
CA ASP A 61 4.79 11.34 -18.03
C ASP A 61 3.37 11.75 -17.67
N GLY A 62 3.20 12.22 -16.44
CA GLY A 62 1.94 12.74 -15.93
C GLY A 62 2.19 13.69 -14.77
N PRO A 63 1.41 14.78 -14.66
CA PRO A 63 1.56 15.73 -13.57
C PRO A 63 1.20 15.06 -12.23
N LYS A 64 1.97 15.34 -11.18
CA LYS A 64 1.63 14.92 -9.83
C LYS A 64 0.36 15.65 -9.38
N VAL A 65 -0.65 14.89 -8.99
CA VAL A 65 -1.89 15.42 -8.39
C VAL A 65 -1.98 14.94 -6.95
N GLY A 66 -2.13 15.87 -6.00
CA GLY A 66 -2.19 15.57 -4.57
C GLY A 66 -0.82 15.49 -3.89
N THR A 67 -0.79 14.92 -2.67
CA THR A 67 0.45 14.90 -1.85
C THR A 67 1.41 13.76 -2.18
N ILE A 68 0.93 12.67 -2.76
CA ILE A 68 1.72 11.46 -3.06
C ILE A 68 1.73 11.16 -4.57
N SER A 69 2.84 10.61 -5.08
CA SER A 69 2.97 10.13 -6.46
C SER A 69 3.59 8.74 -6.51
N LEU A 70 3.18 7.94 -7.50
CA LEU A 70 3.74 6.62 -7.78
C LEU A 70 4.79 6.63 -8.91
N SER A 71 5.14 7.82 -9.40
CA SER A 71 6.15 7.95 -10.44
C SER A 71 7.52 7.50 -9.90
N PRO A 72 8.23 6.60 -10.61
CA PRO A 72 9.59 6.19 -10.26
C PRO A 72 10.58 7.35 -10.33
N ARG A 73 10.19 8.44 -11.00
CA ARG A 73 11.00 9.64 -11.24
C ARG A 73 10.83 10.70 -10.15
N ALA A 74 9.85 10.54 -9.26
CA ALA A 74 9.55 11.48 -8.19
C ALA A 74 9.55 10.78 -6.83
N ASP A 75 8.37 10.58 -6.24
CA ASP A 75 8.22 10.24 -4.83
C ASP A 75 8.40 8.74 -4.50
N TRP A 76 8.22 7.82 -5.46
CA TRP A 76 8.22 6.38 -5.18
C TRP A 76 9.36 5.63 -5.87
N LYS A 77 10.41 5.30 -5.12
CA LYS A 77 11.54 4.52 -5.60
C LYS A 77 11.58 3.16 -4.90
N MET A 78 11.34 2.10 -5.66
CA MET A 78 11.35 0.72 -5.18
C MET A 78 11.84 -0.20 -6.30
N ALA A 79 12.67 -1.17 -5.94
CA ALA A 79 13.17 -2.18 -6.87
C ALA A 79 12.03 -3.10 -7.35
N SER A 80 12.06 -3.48 -8.63
CA SER A 80 11.00 -4.29 -9.24
C SER A 80 10.94 -5.73 -8.71
N ASP A 81 12.03 -6.19 -8.13
CA ASP A 81 12.28 -7.54 -7.58
C ASP A 81 12.18 -7.59 -6.04
N ALA A 82 11.76 -6.51 -5.39
CA ALA A 82 11.66 -6.46 -3.95
C ALA A 82 10.66 -7.48 -3.39
N ASP A 83 11.06 -8.13 -2.29
CA ASP A 83 10.28 -9.18 -1.62
C ASP A 83 9.25 -8.59 -0.63
N VAL A 84 8.04 -9.15 -0.66
CA VAL A 84 6.91 -8.75 0.20
C VAL A 84 6.79 -9.61 1.47
N GLU A 85 7.51 -10.73 1.58
CA GLU A 85 7.39 -11.70 2.67
C GLU A 85 7.60 -11.08 4.04
N ILE A 86 8.60 -10.21 4.20
CA ILE A 86 8.91 -9.53 5.46
C ILE A 86 7.69 -8.74 5.94
N TRP A 87 7.00 -8.06 5.02
CA TRP A 87 5.80 -7.28 5.31
C TRP A 87 4.60 -8.17 5.64
N LEU A 88 4.47 -9.32 4.97
CA LEU A 88 3.39 -10.27 5.24
C LEU A 88 3.57 -10.98 6.59
N LYS A 89 4.82 -11.29 7.00
CA LYS A 89 5.14 -11.89 8.30
C LYS A 89 4.69 -11.00 9.46
N GLU A 90 4.67 -9.68 9.28
CA GLU A 90 4.12 -8.77 10.30
C GLU A 90 2.58 -8.86 10.45
N LEU A 91 1.87 -9.47 9.49
CA LEU A 91 0.42 -9.66 9.52
C LEU A 91 0.00 -11.12 9.81
N SER A 92 0.97 -11.98 10.11
CA SER A 92 0.77 -13.37 10.53
C SER A 92 0.48 -13.45 12.02
#